data_AF-A0A829MGY6-F1
#
_entry.id   AF-A0A829MGY6-F1
#
_cell.length_a   1.000
_cell.length_b   1.000
_cell.length_c   1.000
_cell.angle_alpha   90.00
_cell.angle_beta   90.00
_cell.angle_gamma   90.00
#
_symmetry.space_group_name_H-M   'P 1'
#
loop_
_entity.id
_entity.type
_entity.pdbx_description
1 polymer ?
#
loop_
_entity_poly.entity_id
_entity_poly.type
_entity_poly.pdbx_seq_one_letter_code
_entity_poly.pdbx_strand_id
1 'polypeptide(L)' 'MDDLEGRVFGRYPDDTVVYPGHGDDTTLGSERPHLAEWRERGW' A
#
# COMPACT_ATOMS: atom_id res chain seq x y z
N MET A 1 8.95 5.78 -10.28
CA MET A 1 8.26 4.69 -9.56
C MET A 1 7.67 5.34 -8.32
N ASP A 2 6.77 6.29 -8.53
CA ASP A 2 6.26 7.19 -7.47
C ASP A 2 4.74 7.31 -7.57
N ASP A 3 4.14 6.62 -8.54
CA ASP A 3 2.72 6.76 -8.88
C ASP A 3 1.84 6.06 -7.85
N LEU A 4 2.25 4.87 -7.38
CA LEU A 4 1.55 4.16 -6.29
C LEU A 4 1.59 4.98 -5.00
N GLU A 5 2.78 5.44 -4.60
CA GLU A 5 2.97 6.23 -3.38
C GLU A 5 2.17 7.53 -3.45
N GLY A 6 2.22 8.27 -4.56
CA GLY A 6 1.50 9.53 -4.69
C GLY A 6 -0.02 9.37 -4.83
N ARG A 7 -0.50 8.40 -5.63
CA ARG A 7 -1.94 8.26 -5.93
C ARG A 7 -2.71 7.48 -4.88
N VAL A 8 -2.05 6.56 -4.19
CA VAL A 8 -2.69 5.70 -3.21
C VAL A 8 -2.27 6.11 -1.81
N PHE A 9 -0.99 5.92 -1.45
CA PHE A 9 -0.51 6.11 -0.08
C PHE A 9 -0.42 7.57 0.35
N GLY A 10 -0.32 8.52 -0.58
CA GLY A 10 -0.34 9.96 -0.33
C GLY A 10 -1.73 10.58 -0.41
N ARG A 11 -2.71 9.87 -0.99
CA ARG A 11 -4.07 10.37 -1.19
C ARG A 11 -5.05 9.88 -0.12
N TYR A 12 -4.89 8.64 0.32
CA TYR A 12 -5.83 7.97 1.22
C TYR A 12 -5.22 7.78 2.62
N PRO A 13 -6.04 7.85 3.68
CA PRO A 13 -5.58 7.70 5.06
C PRO A 13 -5.27 6.23 5.40
N ASP A 14 -4.56 6.03 6.50
CA ASP A 14 -4.06 4.72 6.93
C ASP A 14 -5.17 3.73 7.31
N ASP A 15 -6.35 4.20 7.72
CA ASP A 15 -7.53 3.39 8.02
C ASP A 15 -8.28 2.90 6.76
N THR A 16 -7.81 3.28 5.58
CA THR A 16 -8.39 2.81 4.30
C THR A 16 -8.19 1.31 4.17
N VAL A 17 -9.30 0.58 4.04
CA VAL A 17 -9.29 -0.88 3.86
C VAL A 17 -8.94 -1.22 2.40
N VAL A 18 -8.06 -2.20 2.24
CA VAL A 18 -7.69 -2.81 0.98
C VAL A 18 -8.31 -4.21 0.93
N TYR A 19 -9.07 -4.47 -0.14
CA TYR A 19 -9.68 -5.78 -0.39
C TYR A 19 -8.93 -6.49 -1.51
N PRO A 20 -7.96 -7.36 -1.20
CA PRO A 20 -7.20 -8.08 -2.22
C PRO A 20 -8.07 -9.16 -2.89
N GLY A 21 -7.67 -9.57 -4.10
CA GLY A 21 -8.35 -10.66 -4.82
C GLY A 21 -8.21 -12.04 -4.15
N HIS A 22 -7.28 -12.19 -3.20
CA HIS A 22 -7.07 -13.38 -2.39
C HIS A 22 -6.47 -12.99 -1.04
N GLY A 23 -6.73 -13.78 0.01
CA GLY A 23 -6.26 -13.53 1.36
C GLY A 23 -7.23 -12.66 2.16
N ASP A 24 -6.81 -12.27 3.35
CA ASP A 24 -7.59 -11.43 4.26
C ASP A 24 -7.51 -9.95 3.83
N ASP A 25 -8.50 -9.16 4.27
CA ASP A 25 -8.42 -7.72 4.13
C ASP A 25 -7.27 -7.13 4.95
N THR A 26 -6.77 -5.99 4.48
CA THR A 26 -5.70 -5.24 5.15
C THR A 26 -6.02 -3.74 5.10
N THR A 27 -5.15 -2.90 5.64
CA THR A 27 -5.28 -1.44 5.57
C THR A 27 -4.05 -0.81 4.97
N LEU A 28 -4.18 0.38 4.38
CA LEU A 28 -3.01 1.12 3.89
C LEU A 28 -1.99 1.36 5.01
N GLY A 29 -2.42 1.59 6.24
CA GLY A 29 -1.54 1.73 7.40
C GLY A 29 -0.74 0.47 7.69
N SER A 30 -1.37 -0.71 7.61
CA SER A 30 -0.69 -2.01 7.76
C SER A 30 0.35 -2.24 6.67
N GLU A 31 0.07 -1.81 5.44
CA GLU A 31 0.93 -2.04 4.28
C GLU A 31 2.07 -1.01 4.11
N ARG A 32 1.89 0.22 4.60
CA ARG A 32 2.83 1.34 4.40
C ARG A 32 4.29 1.04 4.80
N PRO A 33 4.58 0.32 5.91
CA PRO A 33 5.95 -0.03 6.28
C PRO A 33 6.68 -0.88 5.23
N HIS A 34 5.94 -1.59 4.37
CA HIS A 34 6.49 -2.48 3.36
C HIS A 34 6.86 -1.78 2.05
N LEU A 35 6.49 -0.50 1.87
CA LEU A 35 6.75 0.25 0.63
C LEU A 35 8.22 0.26 0.20
N ALA A 36 9.15 0.38 1.15
CA ALA A 36 10.58 0.38 0.85
C ALA A 36 11.04 -0.99 0.31
N GLU A 37 10.67 -2.07 1.00
CA GLU A 37 10.96 -3.44 0.60
C GLU A 37 10.37 -3.73 -0.78
N TRP A 38 9.11 -3.38 -0.97
CA TRP A 38 8.47 -3.52 -2.26
C TRP A 38 9.25 -2.72 -3.30
N ARG A 39 9.63 -1.46 -3.06
CA ARG A 39 10.30 -0.63 -4.09
C ARG A 39 11.64 -1.22 -4.53
N GLU A 40 12.38 -1.81 -3.59
CA GLU A 40 13.60 -2.57 -3.88
C GLU A 40 13.34 -3.83 -4.70
N ARG A 41 12.20 -4.48 -4.45
CA ARG A 41 11.68 -5.60 -5.25
C ARG A 41 11.03 -5.15 -6.56
N GLY A 42 10.85 -3.84 -6.75
CA GLY A 42 10.11 -3.23 -7.87
C GLY A 42 8.60 -3.08 -7.67
N TRP A 43 8.12 -3.39 -6.46
CA TRP A 43 6.78 -3.85 -6.09
C TRP A 43 6.27 -4.87 -7.11
#